data_AF-A0A929NXY6-F1
#
_entry.id   AF-A0A929NXY6-F1
#
_cell.length_a   1.000
_cell.length_b   1.000
_cell.length_c   1.000
_cell.angle_alpha   90.00
_cell.angle_beta   90.00
_cell.angle_gamma   90.00
#
_symmetry.space_group_name_H-M   'P 1'
#
loop_
_entity.id
_entity.type
_entity.pdbx_description
1 polymer ?
#
loop_
_entity_poly.entity_id
_entity_poly.type
_entity_poly.pdbx_seq_one_letter_code
_entity_poly.pdbx_strand_id
1 'polypeptide(L)'
;MKITAVVALAILLIPMASFADDAAKKAAVTDMVRALGYGGAIHNFKNYVLRGKDKYNRKADTSFQTAQTAIQAFRNAEPTKMETAVLDDINQVIQLYRDALPIIQVMIGKKTAKEIDAGVKISDGPAISGIAKLRKGHEWGALAEIEYALGYGCGIHQFKNYVLRGDARREKAETCFTTAETAIKKLDGAAGVTRVIAEYKAALATTAEMIDAGKTAEEIDGSVKISDNLAKDNLKVLRK
;
A
#
# COMPACT_ATOMS: atom_id res chain seq x y z
N MET A 1 -54.26 -33.37 -26.20
CA MET A 1 -52.96 -32.73 -26.49
C MET A 1 -53.10 -31.23 -26.31
N LYS A 2 -52.40 -30.66 -25.32
CA LYS A 2 -51.79 -29.31 -25.23
C LYS A 2 -51.63 -28.96 -23.74
N ILE A 3 -50.48 -29.34 -23.20
CA ILE A 3 -49.97 -28.82 -21.92
C ILE A 3 -49.28 -27.51 -22.26
N THR A 4 -49.88 -26.40 -21.87
CA THR A 4 -49.25 -25.07 -22.02
C THR A 4 -48.29 -24.89 -20.85
N ALA A 5 -47.00 -25.11 -21.08
CA ALA A 5 -45.97 -24.80 -20.11
C ALA A 5 -45.77 -23.28 -20.07
N VAL A 6 -46.21 -22.65 -18.97
CA VAL A 6 -45.86 -21.26 -18.66
C VAL A 6 -44.46 -21.29 -18.05
N VAL A 7 -43.47 -20.85 -18.81
CA VAL A 7 -42.11 -20.61 -18.28
C VAL A 7 -42.16 -19.32 -17.48
N ALA A 8 -42.19 -19.43 -16.16
CA ALA A 8 -42.02 -18.30 -15.27
C ALA A 8 -40.54 -17.87 -15.30
N LEU A 9 -40.25 -16.78 -16.01
CA LEU A 9 -38.95 -16.12 -15.97
C LEU A 9 -38.82 -15.43 -14.60
N ALA A 10 -38.16 -16.08 -13.64
CA ALA A 10 -37.79 -15.45 -12.38
C ALA A 10 -36.67 -14.43 -12.65
N ILE A 11 -37.04 -13.16 -12.84
CA ILE A 11 -36.08 -12.05 -12.83
C ILE A 11 -35.61 -11.92 -11.38
N LEU A 12 -34.38 -12.35 -11.09
CA LEU A 12 -33.73 -12.14 -9.80
C LEU A 12 -33.53 -10.62 -9.62
N LEU A 13 -34.44 -9.97 -8.89
CA LEU A 13 -34.31 -8.57 -8.47
C LEU A 13 -33.19 -8.51 -7.43
N ILE A 14 -31.95 -8.31 -7.89
CA ILE A 14 -30.87 -7.89 -7.01
C ILE A 14 -31.18 -6.42 -6.64
N PRO A 15 -31.33 -6.09 -5.34
CA PRO A 15 -31.70 -4.74 -4.93
C PRO A 15 -30.59 -3.73 -5.33
N MET A 16 -30.98 -2.59 -5.89
CA MET A 16 -30.06 -1.49 -6.23
C MET A 16 -29.15 -1.07 -5.05
N ALA A 17 -29.61 -1.25 -3.81
CA ALA A 17 -28.83 -0.97 -2.60
C ALA A 17 -27.55 -1.82 -2.50
N SER A 18 -27.63 -3.13 -2.78
CA SER A 18 -26.45 -4.02 -2.65
C SER A 18 -25.36 -3.72 -3.67
N PHE A 19 -25.72 -3.20 -4.85
CA PHE A 19 -24.75 -2.74 -5.84
C PHE A 19 -24.07 -1.44 -5.44
N ALA A 20 -24.82 -0.49 -4.86
CA ALA A 20 -24.25 0.77 -4.36
C ALA A 20 -23.27 0.52 -3.21
N ASP A 21 -23.59 -0.42 -2.32
CA ASP A 21 -22.71 -0.79 -1.21
C ASP A 21 -21.42 -1.47 -1.68
N ASP A 22 -21.48 -2.38 -2.66
CA ASP A 22 -20.26 -3.02 -3.19
C ASP A 22 -19.33 -2.00 -3.88
N ALA A 23 -19.90 -1.07 -4.66
CA ALA A 23 -19.12 0.00 -5.27
C ALA A 23 -18.47 0.91 -4.21
N ALA A 24 -19.18 1.25 -3.14
CA ALA A 24 -18.66 2.03 -2.03
C ALA A 24 -17.54 1.29 -1.26
N LYS A 25 -17.72 -0.01 -0.99
CA LYS A 25 -16.69 -0.87 -0.38
C LYS A 25 -15.43 -0.92 -1.24
N LYS A 26 -15.57 -1.14 -2.55
CA LYS A 26 -14.46 -1.18 -3.50
C LYS A 26 -13.69 0.15 -3.54
N ALA A 27 -14.40 1.27 -3.57
CA ALA A 27 -13.79 2.59 -3.51
C ALA A 27 -13.00 2.78 -2.20
N ALA A 28 -13.63 2.46 -1.06
CA ALA A 28 -13.01 2.56 0.26
C ALA A 28 -11.75 1.69 0.40
N VAL A 29 -11.75 0.45 -0.11
CA VAL A 29 -10.55 -0.40 -0.12
C VAL A 29 -9.43 0.21 -0.94
N THR A 30 -9.76 0.74 -2.12
CA THR A 30 -8.76 1.33 -3.01
C THR A 30 -8.15 2.59 -2.38
N ASP A 31 -8.97 3.43 -1.75
CA ASP A 31 -8.51 4.64 -1.07
C ASP A 31 -7.67 4.31 0.17
N MET A 32 -8.05 3.29 0.93
CA MET A 32 -7.24 2.77 2.03
C MET A 32 -5.87 2.26 1.54
N VAL A 33 -5.83 1.49 0.45
CA VAL A 33 -4.57 1.00 -0.16
C VAL A 33 -3.67 2.15 -0.60
N ARG A 34 -4.23 3.17 -1.25
CA ARG A 34 -3.47 4.37 -1.65
C ARG A 34 -2.96 5.14 -0.44
N ALA A 35 -3.83 5.36 0.55
CA ALA A 35 -3.51 6.13 1.74
C ALA A 35 -2.41 5.45 2.57
N LEU A 36 -2.41 4.12 2.67
CA LEU A 36 -1.37 3.39 3.41
C LEU A 36 -0.10 3.14 2.58
N GLY A 37 -0.26 2.95 1.28
CA GLY A 37 0.76 2.44 0.37
C GLY A 37 1.58 3.51 -0.35
N TYR A 38 1.66 3.40 -1.68
CA TYR A 38 2.63 4.12 -2.49
C TYR A 38 2.48 5.64 -2.38
N GLY A 39 3.46 6.28 -1.74
CA GLY A 39 3.47 7.73 -1.52
C GLY A 39 2.55 8.20 -0.38
N GLY A 40 1.89 7.25 0.30
CA GLY A 40 1.04 7.45 1.47
C GLY A 40 1.77 7.21 2.79
N ALA A 41 1.06 6.67 3.78
CA ALA A 41 1.43 6.67 5.19
C ALA A 41 2.72 5.91 5.45
N ILE A 42 2.80 4.64 5.03
CA ILE A 42 3.94 3.77 5.33
C ILE A 42 5.19 4.22 4.57
N HIS A 43 5.02 4.72 3.34
CA HIS A 43 6.13 5.32 2.61
C HIS A 43 6.69 6.54 3.36
N ASN A 44 5.84 7.48 3.77
CA ASN A 44 6.31 8.66 4.50
C ASN A 44 6.85 8.29 5.88
N PHE A 45 6.28 7.32 6.59
CA PHE A 45 6.80 6.80 7.85
C PHE A 45 8.24 6.29 7.70
N LYS A 46 8.50 5.45 6.70
CA LYS A 46 9.86 4.93 6.44
C LYS A 46 10.83 6.03 6.02
N ASN A 47 10.37 7.02 5.24
CA ASN A 47 11.18 8.20 4.93
C ASN A 47 11.46 9.06 6.17
N TYR A 48 10.55 9.09 7.15
CA TYR A 48 10.78 9.79 8.42
C TYR A 48 11.86 9.08 9.23
N VAL A 49 11.79 7.75 9.34
CA VAL A 49 12.82 6.91 9.98
C VAL A 49 14.19 7.12 9.33
N LEU A 50 14.26 7.08 7.98
CA LEU A 50 15.52 7.20 7.24
C LEU A 50 16.14 8.60 7.27
N ARG A 51 15.31 9.65 7.32
CA ARG A 51 15.76 11.03 6.99
C ARG A 51 15.52 12.04 8.10
N GLY A 52 14.74 11.70 9.12
CA GLY A 52 14.44 12.55 10.27
C GLY A 52 13.70 13.86 9.97
N LYS A 53 13.21 14.09 8.75
CA LYS A 53 12.59 15.37 8.37
C LYS A 53 11.11 15.39 8.73
N ASP A 54 10.68 16.41 9.49
CA ASP A 54 9.31 16.53 10.00
C ASP A 54 8.22 16.55 8.89
N LYS A 55 8.56 17.00 7.69
CA LYS A 55 7.63 16.91 6.54
C LYS A 55 7.14 15.47 6.27
N TYR A 56 7.95 14.46 6.59
CA TYR A 56 7.57 13.05 6.43
C TYR A 56 6.69 12.57 7.57
N ASN A 57 6.93 13.02 8.80
CA ASN A 57 6.05 12.81 9.94
C ASN A 57 4.62 13.31 9.64
N ARG A 58 4.49 14.60 9.29
CA ARG A 58 3.18 15.20 8.99
C ARG A 58 2.47 14.49 7.84
N LYS A 59 3.18 14.17 6.75
CA LYS A 59 2.60 13.43 5.63
C LYS A 59 2.16 12.02 6.00
N ALA A 60 2.89 11.34 6.88
CA ALA A 60 2.51 10.03 7.36
C ALA A 60 1.22 10.11 8.18
N ASP A 61 1.15 11.02 9.17
CA ASP A 61 -0.04 11.20 10.01
C ASP A 61 -1.28 11.59 9.19
N THR A 62 -1.15 12.57 8.27
CA THR A 62 -2.26 12.93 7.36
C THR A 62 -2.74 11.74 6.54
N SER A 63 -1.82 10.91 6.03
CA SER A 63 -2.19 9.73 5.23
C SER A 63 -2.84 8.63 6.08
N PHE A 64 -2.42 8.46 7.35
CA PHE A 64 -3.09 7.56 8.28
C PHE A 64 -4.53 8.03 8.58
N GLN A 65 -4.72 9.33 8.78
CA GLN A 65 -6.07 9.90 8.93
C GLN A 65 -6.94 9.66 7.70
N THR A 66 -6.38 9.84 6.49
CA THR A 66 -7.09 9.49 5.24
C THR A 66 -7.47 8.01 5.18
N ALA A 67 -6.59 7.10 5.60
CA ALA A 67 -6.90 5.67 5.66
C ALA A 67 -8.01 5.36 6.67
N GLN A 68 -8.05 6.04 7.81
CA GLN A 68 -9.12 5.90 8.81
C GLN A 68 -10.46 6.42 8.29
N THR A 69 -10.46 7.51 7.51
CA THR A 69 -11.66 7.98 6.80
C THR A 69 -12.17 6.94 5.80
N ALA A 70 -11.27 6.29 5.05
CA ALA A 70 -11.64 5.22 4.12
C ALA A 70 -12.21 3.99 4.85
N ILE A 71 -11.64 3.62 6.01
CA ILE A 71 -12.20 2.58 6.89
C ILE A 71 -13.63 2.93 7.31
N GLN A 72 -13.88 4.19 7.72
CA GLN A 72 -15.22 4.62 8.10
C GLN A 72 -16.20 4.59 6.92
N ALA A 73 -15.75 5.00 5.73
CA ALA A 73 -16.56 4.89 4.52
C ALA A 73 -16.95 3.43 4.23
N PHE A 74 -16.03 2.48 4.37
CA PHE A 74 -16.35 1.05 4.24
C PHE A 74 -17.38 0.61 5.30
N ARG A 75 -17.22 1.03 6.56
CA ARG A 75 -18.16 0.67 7.64
C ARG A 75 -19.58 1.17 7.41
N ASN A 76 -19.74 2.28 6.69
CA ASN A 76 -21.04 2.84 6.36
C ASN A 76 -21.73 2.10 5.20
N ALA A 77 -21.00 1.25 4.45
CA ALA A 77 -21.51 0.47 3.33
C ALA A 77 -21.90 -0.97 3.76
N GLU A 78 -22.48 -1.14 4.94
CA GLU A 78 -22.97 -2.44 5.45
C GLU A 78 -21.94 -3.60 5.39
N PRO A 79 -20.82 -3.52 6.16
CA PRO A 79 -19.82 -4.58 6.18
C PRO A 79 -20.39 -5.87 6.79
N THR A 80 -19.92 -7.00 6.29
CA THR A 80 -20.11 -8.30 6.95
C THR A 80 -19.35 -8.34 8.28
N LYS A 81 -19.65 -9.33 9.14
CA LYS A 81 -18.89 -9.55 10.37
C LYS A 81 -17.39 -9.79 10.13
N MET A 82 -17.05 -10.52 9.06
CA MET A 82 -15.67 -10.78 8.66
C MET A 82 -14.98 -9.48 8.23
N GLU A 83 -15.63 -8.67 7.39
CA GLU A 83 -15.09 -7.38 6.94
C GLU A 83 -14.89 -6.43 8.12
N THR A 84 -15.84 -6.38 9.06
CA THR A 84 -15.74 -5.57 10.29
C THR A 84 -14.49 -5.93 11.10
N ALA A 85 -14.28 -7.22 11.37
CA ALA A 85 -13.09 -7.68 12.11
C ALA A 85 -11.78 -7.35 11.36
N VAL A 86 -11.79 -7.49 10.04
CA VAL A 86 -10.63 -7.11 9.20
C VAL A 86 -10.35 -5.59 9.26
N LEU A 87 -11.38 -4.75 9.27
CA LEU A 87 -11.22 -3.30 9.40
C LEU A 87 -10.68 -2.91 10.78
N ASP A 88 -11.08 -3.63 11.83
CA ASP A 88 -10.52 -3.45 13.19
C ASP A 88 -9.02 -3.79 13.22
N ASP A 89 -8.62 -4.92 12.63
CA ASP A 89 -7.21 -5.33 12.52
C ASP A 89 -6.36 -4.26 11.80
N ILE A 90 -6.87 -3.72 10.69
CA ILE A 90 -6.17 -2.67 9.93
C ILE A 90 -6.07 -1.39 10.75
N ASN A 91 -7.16 -0.96 11.40
CA ASN A 91 -7.18 0.26 12.21
C ASN A 91 -6.23 0.15 13.42
N GLN A 92 -6.13 -1.02 14.04
CA GLN A 92 -5.18 -1.26 15.13
C GLN A 92 -3.74 -1.05 14.67
N VAL A 93 -3.36 -1.60 13.53
CA VAL A 93 -2.00 -1.40 12.97
C VAL A 93 -1.76 0.06 12.62
N ILE A 94 -2.75 0.76 12.07
CA ILE A 94 -2.67 2.22 11.83
C ILE A 94 -2.37 2.95 13.14
N GLN A 95 -3.07 2.63 14.22
CA GLN A 95 -2.86 3.29 15.50
C GLN A 95 -1.44 3.06 16.04
N LEU A 96 -0.92 1.83 15.95
CA LEU A 96 0.46 1.52 16.34
C LEU A 96 1.48 2.37 15.57
N TYR A 97 1.26 2.57 14.27
CA TYR A 97 2.13 3.42 13.47
C TYR A 97 2.03 4.91 13.85
N ARG A 98 0.82 5.41 14.13
CA ARG A 98 0.63 6.79 14.59
C ARG A 98 1.29 7.03 15.95
N ASP A 99 1.17 6.08 16.87
CA ASP A 99 1.79 6.15 18.20
C ASP A 99 3.32 6.09 18.14
N ALA A 100 3.88 5.48 17.10
CA ALA A 100 5.32 5.44 16.86
C ALA A 100 5.92 6.76 16.34
N LEU A 101 5.12 7.64 15.73
CA LEU A 101 5.61 8.93 15.20
C LEU A 101 6.29 9.82 16.26
N PRO A 102 5.68 10.10 17.43
CA PRO A 102 6.35 10.86 18.49
C PRO A 102 7.57 10.14 19.06
N ILE A 103 7.60 8.80 19.06
CA ILE A 103 8.76 8.02 19.51
C ILE A 103 9.95 8.26 18.56
N ILE A 104 9.73 8.17 17.24
CA ILE A 104 10.75 8.48 16.23
C ILE A 104 11.29 9.90 16.45
N GLN A 105 10.41 10.87 16.70
CA GLN A 105 10.79 12.26 16.92
C GLN A 105 11.82 12.42 18.06
N VAL A 106 11.64 11.68 19.16
CA VAL A 106 12.56 11.71 20.31
C VAL A 106 13.90 11.05 20.02
N MET A 107 13.94 10.06 19.11
CA MET A 107 15.13 9.31 18.73
C MET A 107 15.97 9.99 17.65
N ILE A 108 15.36 10.84 16.80
CA ILE A 108 16.08 11.58 15.75
C ILE A 108 17.20 12.41 16.37
N GLY A 109 18.39 12.34 15.74
CA GLY A 109 19.61 13.01 16.20
C GLY A 109 20.35 12.27 17.33
N LYS A 110 19.77 11.20 17.89
CA LYS A 110 20.39 10.37 18.95
C LYS A 110 20.67 8.93 18.50
N LYS A 111 20.01 8.49 17.44
CA LYS A 111 19.98 7.10 16.96
C LYS A 111 20.13 7.04 15.46
N THR A 112 20.77 5.99 14.97
CA THR A 112 20.83 5.65 13.55
C THR A 112 19.45 5.25 13.03
N ALA A 113 19.20 5.36 11.73
CA ALA A 113 17.94 4.94 11.11
C ALA A 113 17.63 3.45 11.38
N LYS A 114 18.66 2.60 11.45
CA LYS A 114 18.54 1.19 11.81
C LYS A 114 18.09 0.99 13.26
N GLU A 115 18.66 1.75 14.21
CA GLU A 115 18.22 1.72 15.61
C GLU A 115 16.81 2.28 15.79
N ILE A 116 16.46 3.36 15.08
CA ILE A 116 15.10 3.90 15.07
C ILE A 116 14.12 2.85 14.55
N ASP A 117 14.37 2.27 13.37
CA ASP A 117 13.50 1.24 12.79
C ASP A 117 13.33 0.03 13.71
N ALA A 118 14.38 -0.38 14.42
CA ALA A 118 14.31 -1.45 15.42
C ALA A 118 13.43 -1.08 16.62
N GLY A 119 13.52 0.17 17.10
CA GLY A 119 12.75 0.68 18.24
C GLY A 119 11.26 0.90 17.94
N VAL A 120 10.89 1.08 16.67
CA VAL A 120 9.48 1.30 16.25
C VAL A 120 8.96 0.22 15.30
N LYS A 121 9.49 -0.99 15.41
CA LYS A 121 9.10 -2.10 14.55
C LYS A 121 7.67 -2.56 14.88
N ILE A 122 6.80 -2.48 13.87
CA ILE A 122 5.39 -2.88 13.96
C ILE A 122 5.17 -4.15 13.13
N SER A 123 4.28 -5.02 13.60
CA SER A 123 3.85 -6.19 12.84
C SER A 123 2.78 -5.78 11.82
N ASP A 124 3.17 -5.70 10.54
CA ASP A 124 2.26 -5.34 9.45
C ASP A 124 1.26 -6.46 9.07
N GLY A 125 1.50 -7.68 9.58
CA GLY A 125 0.80 -8.90 9.17
C GLY A 125 -0.72 -8.80 9.20
N PRO A 126 -1.35 -8.33 10.30
CA PRO A 126 -2.80 -8.19 10.39
C PRO A 126 -3.35 -7.27 9.30
N ALA A 127 -2.77 -6.09 9.11
CA ALA A 127 -3.25 -5.12 8.12
C ALA A 127 -3.03 -5.59 6.67
N ILE A 128 -1.85 -6.18 6.36
CA ILE A 128 -1.58 -6.73 5.02
C ILE A 128 -2.55 -7.88 4.70
N SER A 129 -2.76 -8.80 5.64
CA SER A 129 -3.72 -9.90 5.48
C SER A 129 -5.14 -9.37 5.31
N GLY A 130 -5.52 -8.37 6.11
CA GLY A 130 -6.81 -7.73 6.04
C GLY A 130 -7.09 -7.09 4.68
N ILE A 131 -6.17 -6.25 4.20
CA ILE A 131 -6.27 -5.63 2.87
C ILE A 131 -6.37 -6.70 1.78
N ALA A 132 -5.58 -7.77 1.86
CA ALA A 132 -5.63 -8.85 0.89
C ALA A 132 -6.97 -9.60 0.88
N LYS A 133 -7.63 -9.75 2.04
CA LYS A 133 -8.99 -10.33 2.14
C LYS A 133 -10.03 -9.41 1.52
N LEU A 134 -10.03 -8.12 1.88
CA LEU A 134 -10.96 -7.13 1.31
C LEU A 134 -10.78 -7.01 -0.21
N ARG A 135 -9.53 -6.94 -0.69
CA ARG A 135 -9.19 -6.99 -2.11
C ARG A 135 -9.88 -8.12 -2.86
N LYS A 136 -9.75 -9.35 -2.35
CA LYS A 136 -10.27 -10.55 -3.02
C LYS A 136 -11.79 -10.56 -3.10
N GLY A 137 -12.47 -9.84 -2.20
CA GLY A 137 -13.93 -9.77 -2.16
C GLY A 137 -14.57 -8.81 -3.16
N HIS A 138 -13.83 -7.87 -3.76
CA HIS A 138 -14.43 -6.73 -4.51
C HIS A 138 -13.90 -6.52 -5.95
N GLU A 139 -13.48 -7.61 -6.63
CA GLU A 139 -13.09 -7.62 -8.07
C GLU A 139 -12.35 -6.35 -8.53
N TRP A 140 -11.22 -6.02 -7.90
CA TRP A 140 -10.55 -4.76 -8.19
C TRP A 140 -9.82 -4.75 -9.54
N GLY A 141 -9.72 -3.59 -10.19
CA GLY A 141 -9.16 -3.45 -11.54
C GLY A 141 -7.63 -3.47 -11.59
N ALA A 142 -7.07 -3.50 -12.80
CA ALA A 142 -5.61 -3.50 -13.01
C ALA A 142 -4.91 -2.31 -12.34
N LEU A 143 -5.53 -1.12 -12.34
CA LEU A 143 -4.99 0.06 -11.67
C LEU A 143 -4.86 -0.12 -10.16
N ALA A 144 -5.88 -0.70 -9.51
CA ALA A 144 -5.84 -0.98 -8.08
C ALA A 144 -4.77 -2.02 -7.73
N GLU A 145 -4.60 -3.04 -8.59
CA GLU A 145 -3.52 -4.03 -8.42
C GLU A 145 -2.13 -3.38 -8.52
N ILE A 146 -1.92 -2.44 -9.44
CA ILE A 146 -0.66 -1.67 -9.53
C ILE A 146 -0.40 -0.89 -8.25
N GLU A 147 -1.39 -0.12 -7.76
CA GLU A 147 -1.25 0.72 -6.57
C GLU A 147 -0.95 -0.11 -5.30
N TYR A 148 -1.55 -1.30 -5.21
CA TYR A 148 -1.25 -2.27 -4.17
C TYR A 148 0.15 -2.87 -4.29
N ALA A 149 0.52 -3.35 -5.48
CA ALA A 149 1.79 -4.02 -5.73
C ALA A 149 2.99 -3.08 -5.54
N LEU A 150 2.82 -1.77 -5.72
CA LEU A 150 3.83 -0.76 -5.40
C LEU A 150 3.87 -0.37 -3.92
N GLY A 151 2.76 -0.56 -3.20
CA GLY A 151 2.47 0.08 -1.93
C GLY A 151 2.71 -0.77 -0.68
N TYR A 152 1.75 -0.70 0.25
CA TYR A 152 1.90 -1.23 1.60
C TYR A 152 1.94 -2.75 1.59
N GLY A 153 3.03 -3.28 2.14
CA GLY A 153 3.29 -4.72 2.19
C GLY A 153 3.99 -5.26 0.96
N CYS A 154 4.13 -4.44 -0.09
CA CYS A 154 4.71 -4.82 -1.36
C CYS A 154 5.83 -3.85 -1.80
N GLY A 155 6.05 -3.66 -3.10
CA GLY A 155 7.30 -3.19 -3.75
C GLY A 155 8.11 -2.19 -2.93
N ILE A 156 7.59 -0.97 -2.73
CA ILE A 156 8.35 0.10 -2.08
C ILE A 156 8.43 -0.09 -0.57
N HIS A 157 7.41 -0.71 0.05
CA HIS A 157 7.51 -1.09 1.45
C HIS A 157 8.65 -2.12 1.66
N GLN A 158 8.74 -3.14 0.81
CA GLN A 158 9.82 -4.13 0.88
C GLN A 158 11.18 -3.50 0.55
N PHE A 159 11.25 -2.64 -0.46
CA PHE A 159 12.46 -1.89 -0.80
C PHE A 159 12.97 -1.04 0.37
N LYS A 160 12.12 -0.26 1.04
CA LYS A 160 12.54 0.55 2.19
C LYS A 160 12.95 -0.31 3.38
N ASN A 161 12.28 -1.43 3.61
CA ASN A 161 12.72 -2.42 4.58
C ASN A 161 14.06 -3.06 4.19
N TYR A 162 14.34 -3.22 2.89
CA TYR A 162 15.63 -3.74 2.42
C TYR A 162 16.75 -2.76 2.78
N VAL A 163 16.58 -1.48 2.41
CA VAL A 163 17.52 -0.40 2.76
C VAL A 163 17.80 -0.33 4.26
N LEU A 164 16.77 -0.53 5.10
CA LEU A 164 16.91 -0.48 6.56
C LEU A 164 17.49 -1.76 7.19
N ARG A 165 17.24 -2.94 6.60
CA ARG A 165 17.36 -4.24 7.30
C ARG A 165 18.12 -5.35 6.57
N GLY A 166 18.31 -5.29 5.25
CA GLY A 166 19.02 -6.33 4.47
C GLY A 166 18.17 -7.41 3.77
N ASP A 167 18.84 -8.46 3.29
CA ASP A 167 18.57 -9.17 2.02
C ASP A 167 17.23 -9.88 1.82
N ALA A 168 16.60 -10.44 2.86
CA ALA A 168 15.33 -11.18 2.71
C ALA A 168 14.16 -10.33 2.16
N ARG A 169 14.38 -9.03 1.96
CA ARG A 169 13.43 -8.05 1.45
C ARG A 169 13.62 -7.75 -0.04
N ARG A 170 14.81 -8.01 -0.60
CA ARG A 170 15.12 -7.75 -2.02
C ARG A 170 14.22 -8.56 -2.95
N GLU A 171 14.20 -9.87 -2.79
CA GLU A 171 13.39 -10.78 -3.62
C GLU A 171 11.89 -10.49 -3.51
N LYS A 172 11.43 -10.12 -2.30
CA LYS A 172 10.02 -9.72 -2.09
C LYS A 172 9.68 -8.43 -2.83
N ALA A 173 10.58 -7.45 -2.81
CA ALA A 173 10.40 -6.22 -3.58
C ALA A 173 10.35 -6.51 -5.08
N GLU A 174 11.27 -7.33 -5.59
CA GLU A 174 11.33 -7.73 -7.00
C GLU A 174 10.02 -8.40 -7.45
N THR A 175 9.54 -9.38 -6.66
CA THR A 175 8.28 -10.09 -6.93
C THR A 175 7.08 -9.13 -7.01
N CYS A 176 7.04 -8.15 -6.11
CA CYS A 176 6.01 -7.11 -6.10
C CYS A 176 6.08 -6.21 -7.35
N PHE A 177 7.28 -5.82 -7.77
CA PHE A 177 7.47 -5.05 -8.99
C PHE A 177 7.04 -5.85 -10.22
N THR A 178 7.36 -7.14 -10.31
CA THR A 178 6.86 -8.02 -11.39
C THR A 178 5.34 -8.16 -11.39
N THR A 179 4.72 -8.18 -10.20
CA THR A 179 3.25 -8.16 -10.08
C THR A 179 2.67 -6.87 -10.67
N ALA A 180 3.27 -5.71 -10.34
CA ALA A 180 2.86 -4.42 -10.89
C ALA A 180 3.06 -4.37 -12.43
N GLU A 181 4.21 -4.83 -12.93
CA GLU A 181 4.50 -4.93 -14.38
C GLU A 181 3.48 -5.82 -15.10
N THR A 182 3.01 -6.89 -14.46
CA THR A 182 1.99 -7.78 -15.03
C THR A 182 0.62 -7.10 -15.11
N ALA A 183 0.24 -6.33 -14.08
CA ALA A 183 -0.99 -5.55 -14.10
C ALA A 183 -0.93 -4.39 -15.12
N ILE A 184 0.24 -3.75 -15.28
CA ILE A 184 0.47 -2.69 -16.27
C ILE A 184 0.15 -3.15 -17.70
N LYS A 185 0.44 -4.41 -18.07
CA LYS A 185 0.13 -4.95 -19.41
C LYS A 185 -1.36 -4.89 -19.78
N LYS A 186 -2.24 -4.66 -18.81
CA LYS A 186 -3.69 -4.54 -19.00
C LYS A 186 -4.17 -3.08 -19.10
N LEU A 187 -3.27 -2.10 -19.09
CA LEU A 187 -3.57 -0.68 -19.12
C LEU A 187 -2.72 0.04 -20.17
N ASP A 188 -3.36 0.95 -20.91
CA ASP A 188 -2.65 1.93 -21.73
C ASP A 188 -2.17 3.11 -20.87
N GLY A 189 -1.10 3.78 -21.31
CA GLY A 189 -0.66 5.04 -20.72
C GLY A 189 0.11 4.94 -19.39
N ALA A 190 0.53 3.74 -18.95
CA ALA A 190 1.25 3.54 -17.69
C ALA A 190 2.79 3.70 -17.77
N ALA A 191 3.30 4.39 -18.79
CA ALA A 191 4.75 4.50 -19.05
C ALA A 191 5.55 5.15 -17.90
N GLY A 192 4.96 6.12 -17.20
CA GLY A 192 5.59 6.75 -16.04
C GLY A 192 5.73 5.79 -14.86
N VAL A 193 4.75 4.92 -14.64
CA VAL A 193 4.83 3.87 -13.62
C VAL A 193 5.88 2.83 -14.00
N THR A 194 5.90 2.37 -15.24
CA THR A 194 6.90 1.42 -15.76
C THR A 194 8.32 1.93 -15.56
N ARG A 195 8.56 3.22 -15.88
CA ARG A 195 9.88 3.84 -15.70
C ARG A 195 10.33 3.83 -14.23
N VAL A 196 9.46 4.23 -13.30
CA VAL A 196 9.80 4.24 -11.87
C VAL A 196 10.02 2.83 -11.33
N ILE A 197 9.27 1.84 -11.79
CA ILE A 197 9.53 0.43 -11.44
C ILE A 197 10.95 0.03 -11.88
N ALA A 198 11.35 0.36 -13.11
CA ALA A 198 12.70 0.07 -13.60
C ALA A 198 13.79 0.75 -12.74
N GLU A 199 13.56 2.00 -12.31
CA GLU A 199 14.46 2.71 -11.40
C GLU A 199 14.58 1.99 -10.04
N TYR A 200 13.47 1.52 -9.46
CA TYR A 200 13.50 0.75 -8.21
C TYR A 200 14.19 -0.60 -8.35
N LYS A 201 14.00 -1.30 -9.47
CA LYS A 201 14.69 -2.59 -9.74
C LYS A 201 16.19 -2.39 -9.89
N ALA A 202 16.63 -1.33 -10.57
CA ALA A 202 18.05 -0.97 -10.63
C ALA A 202 18.60 -0.64 -9.24
N ALA A 203 17.85 0.12 -8.44
CA ALA A 203 18.21 0.45 -7.07
C ALA A 203 18.30 -0.78 -6.14
N LEU A 204 17.55 -1.86 -6.39
CA LEU A 204 17.70 -3.12 -5.64
C LEU A 204 19.09 -3.73 -5.84
N ALA A 205 19.65 -3.66 -7.06
CA ALA A 205 21.01 -4.14 -7.33
C ALA A 205 22.05 -3.27 -6.64
N THR A 206 21.97 -1.94 -6.78
CA THR A 206 22.87 -1.00 -6.11
C THR A 206 22.80 -1.13 -4.58
N THR A 207 21.60 -1.35 -4.03
CA THR A 207 21.43 -1.56 -2.58
C THR A 207 22.19 -2.79 -2.10
N ALA A 208 22.18 -3.89 -2.88
CA ALA A 208 22.92 -5.11 -2.54
C ALA A 208 24.43 -4.85 -2.49
N GLU A 209 24.99 -4.21 -3.52
CA GLU A 209 26.42 -3.87 -3.58
C GLU A 209 26.85 -2.99 -2.40
N MET A 210 26.00 -2.03 -2.02
CA MET A 210 26.28 -1.15 -0.90
C MET A 210 26.18 -1.86 0.47
N ILE A 211 25.25 -2.82 0.62
CA ILE A 211 25.17 -3.66 1.81
C ILE A 211 26.42 -4.53 1.93
N ASP A 212 26.86 -5.16 0.83
CA ASP A 212 28.09 -5.96 0.79
C ASP A 212 29.33 -5.11 1.12
N ALA A 213 29.32 -3.83 0.74
CA ALA A 213 30.35 -2.85 1.09
C ALA A 213 30.23 -2.28 2.52
N GLY A 214 29.30 -2.77 3.35
CA GLY A 214 29.13 -2.36 4.74
C GLY A 214 28.55 -0.96 4.92
N LYS A 215 27.82 -0.42 3.93
CA LYS A 215 27.22 0.91 3.99
C LYS A 215 26.03 0.98 4.96
N THR A 216 25.88 2.14 5.58
CA THR A 216 24.75 2.46 6.46
C THR A 216 23.44 2.64 5.67
N ALA A 217 22.30 2.52 6.35
CA ALA A 217 20.99 2.71 5.73
C ALA A 217 20.81 4.13 5.15
N GLU A 218 21.42 5.12 5.79
CA GLU A 218 21.44 6.52 5.38
C GLU A 218 22.31 6.74 4.14
N GLU A 219 23.50 6.13 4.07
CA GLU A 219 24.33 6.15 2.87
C GLU A 219 23.62 5.50 1.69
N ILE A 220 23.00 4.33 1.92
CA ILE A 220 22.21 3.63 0.91
C ILE A 220 21.05 4.51 0.45
N ASP A 221 20.17 4.99 1.34
CA ASP A 221 19.03 5.84 0.96
C ASP A 221 19.46 7.11 0.23
N GLY A 222 20.64 7.66 0.53
CA GLY A 222 21.24 8.77 -0.20
C GLY A 222 21.55 8.44 -1.66
N SER A 223 22.10 7.25 -1.92
CA SER A 223 22.49 6.79 -3.26
C SER A 223 21.33 6.24 -4.09
N VAL A 224 20.35 5.59 -3.47
CA VAL A 224 19.24 4.91 -4.18
C VAL A 224 17.93 5.70 -4.13
N LYS A 225 18.01 7.01 -3.96
CA LYS A 225 16.85 7.88 -3.84
C LYS A 225 16.16 8.08 -5.18
N ILE A 226 14.95 7.52 -5.29
CA ILE A 226 14.11 7.63 -6.48
C ILE A 226 13.03 8.70 -6.29
N SER A 227 12.70 9.42 -7.37
CA SER A 227 11.61 10.40 -7.39
C SER A 227 10.30 9.73 -7.80
N ASP A 228 9.35 9.66 -6.89
CA ASP A 228 8.05 9.06 -7.14
C ASP A 228 7.09 9.92 -7.97
N ASN A 229 7.44 11.18 -8.22
CA ASN A 229 6.50 12.14 -8.81
C ASN A 229 6.00 11.68 -10.18
N LEU A 230 6.90 11.14 -11.02
CA LEU A 230 6.53 10.66 -12.36
C LEU A 230 5.44 9.58 -12.30
N ALA A 231 5.66 8.53 -11.51
CA ALA A 231 4.67 7.46 -11.37
C ALA A 231 3.41 7.93 -10.65
N LYS A 232 3.53 8.79 -9.63
CA LYS A 232 2.36 9.34 -8.93
C LYS A 232 1.48 10.19 -9.84
N ASP A 233 2.07 11.03 -10.67
CA ASP A 233 1.33 11.87 -11.60
C ASP A 233 0.74 11.04 -12.74
N ASN A 234 1.47 10.01 -13.21
CA ASN A 234 0.91 9.05 -14.15
C ASN A 234 -0.28 8.28 -13.56
N LEU A 235 -0.18 7.77 -12.33
CA LEU A 235 -1.30 7.10 -11.63
C LEU A 235 -2.50 8.03 -11.46
N LYS A 236 -2.29 9.32 -11.16
CA LYS A 236 -3.40 10.29 -11.11
C LYS A 236 -4.12 10.46 -12.44
N VAL A 237 -3.39 10.41 -13.56
CA VAL A 237 -3.99 10.47 -14.90
C VAL A 237 -4.80 9.20 -15.19
N LEU A 238 -4.26 8.02 -14.87
CA LEU A 238 -4.94 6.73 -15.09
C LEU A 238 -6.22 6.52 -14.26
N ARG A 239 -6.42 7.33 -13.21
CA ARG A 239 -7.64 7.29 -12.39
C ARG A 239 -8.83 8.02 -13.02
N LYS A 240 -8.59 8.86 -14.03
CA LYS A 240 -9.61 9.64 -14.73
C LYS A 240 -10.19 8.83 -15.88
#